data_AF-A0A1G2G4Q2-F1
#
_entry.id   AF-A0A1G2G4Q2-F1
#
_cell.length_a   1.000
_cell.length_b   1.000
_cell.length_c   1.000
_cell.angle_alpha   90.00
_cell.angle_beta   90.00
_cell.angle_gamma   90.00
#
_symmetry.space_group_name_H-M   'P 1'
#
loop_
_entity.id
_entity.type
_entity.pdbx_description
1 polymer ?
#
loop_
_entity_poly.entity_id
_entity_poly.type
_entity_poly.pdbx_seq_one_letter_code
_entity_poly.pdbx_strand_id
1 'polypeptide(L)'
;MALVYALFCEKGHLFAQGVEEKYGFSVEEQCPCGTEKVTSIPHYGDVNDCQDVPLKKIRDERLFVRVQGLVNKSGEPLEGYVSRVYEVWDVSSLF
;
A
#
# COMPACT_ATOMS: atom_id res chain seq x y z
N MET A 1 15.97 -12.83 -9.92
CA MET A 1 15.22 -11.71 -9.30
C MET A 1 14.32 -12.27 -8.22
N ALA A 2 14.19 -11.58 -7.10
CA ALA A 2 13.20 -11.94 -6.08
C ALA A 2 11.81 -11.51 -6.56
N LEU A 3 10.79 -12.32 -6.26
CA LEU A 3 9.40 -11.96 -6.50
C LEU A 3 8.99 -10.86 -5.51
N VAL A 4 8.42 -9.77 -6.00
CA VAL A 4 7.93 -8.65 -5.19
C VAL A 4 6.41 -8.59 -5.36
N TYR A 5 5.69 -8.28 -4.30
CA TYR A 5 4.25 -8.05 -4.34
C TYR A 5 3.95 -6.57 -4.17
N ALA A 6 3.07 -6.06 -5.02
CA ALA A 6 2.46 -4.74 -4.92
C ALA A 6 1.03 -4.91 -4.39
N LEU A 7 0.67 -4.19 -3.33
CA LEU A 7 -0.64 -4.24 -2.70
C LEU A 7 -1.49 -3.04 -3.10
N PHE A 8 -2.69 -3.34 -3.61
CA PHE A 8 -3.66 -2.37 -4.07
C PHE A 8 -4.97 -2.51 -3.32
N CYS A 9 -5.63 -1.39 -3.03
CA CYS A 9 -7.03 -1.39 -2.61
C CYS A 9 -7.97 -1.20 -3.82
N GLU A 10 -9.28 -1.39 -3.65
CA GLU A 10 -10.26 -1.22 -4.74
C GLU A 10 -10.31 0.20 -5.34
N LYS A 11 -9.85 1.21 -4.61
CA LYS A 11 -9.73 2.60 -5.08
C LYS A 11 -8.45 2.84 -5.89
N GLY A 12 -7.56 1.84 -5.97
CA GLY A 12 -6.33 1.90 -6.75
C GLY A 12 -5.09 2.36 -6.00
N HIS A 13 -5.13 2.60 -4.69
CA HIS A 13 -3.95 3.02 -3.93
C HIS A 13 -2.91 1.91 -3.88
N LEU A 14 -1.69 2.17 -4.35
CA LEU A 14 -0.53 1.32 -4.11
C LEU A 14 0.06 1.66 -2.74
N PHE A 15 -0.24 0.85 -1.71
CA PHE A 15 0.11 1.21 -0.32
C PHE A 15 1.21 0.36 0.33
N ALA A 16 1.62 -0.74 -0.33
CA ALA A 16 2.78 -1.52 0.09
C ALA A 16 3.43 -2.24 -1.10
N GLN A 17 4.75 -2.39 -1.04
CA GLN A 17 5.56 -3.11 -2.02
C GLN A 17 6.68 -3.86 -1.31
N GLY A 18 6.81 -5.17 -1.50
CA GLY A 18 7.82 -5.95 -0.77
C GLY A 18 7.96 -7.41 -1.19
N VAL A 19 9.05 -8.05 -0.72
CA VAL A 19 9.35 -9.47 -0.96
C VAL A 19 8.75 -10.30 0.18
N GLU A 20 7.97 -11.34 -0.16
CA GLU A 20 7.24 -12.22 0.79
C GLU A 20 8.12 -12.76 1.94
N GLU A 21 9.39 -13.06 1.67
CA GLU A 21 10.23 -13.80 2.63
C GLU A 21 11.03 -12.93 3.62
N LYS A 22 11.15 -11.61 3.38
CA LYS A 22 12.12 -10.78 4.15
C LYS A 22 11.49 -9.83 5.17
N TYR A 23 10.19 -9.66 5.09
CA TYR A 23 9.44 -8.83 5.99
C TYR A 23 8.29 -9.71 6.47
N GLY A 24 8.28 -10.05 7.76
CA GLY A 24 7.07 -10.48 8.44
C GLY A 24 6.08 -9.33 8.42
N PHE A 25 5.58 -8.99 7.22
CA PHE A 25 4.52 -8.04 7.03
C PHE A 25 3.35 -8.61 7.81
N SER A 26 3.09 -8.04 8.99
CA SER A 26 1.72 -7.66 9.28
C SER A 26 1.35 -6.72 8.15
N VAL A 27 0.95 -7.28 7.00
CA VAL A 27 0.29 -6.52 5.94
C VAL A 27 -0.76 -5.76 6.71
N GLU A 28 -0.69 -4.43 6.75
CA GLU A 28 -1.84 -3.66 7.18
C GLU A 28 -2.95 -4.14 6.23
N GLU A 29 -3.84 -5.03 6.70
CA GLU A 29 -4.88 -5.67 5.88
C GLU A 29 -5.85 -4.64 5.30
N GLN A 30 -5.65 -3.37 5.66
CA GLN A 30 -6.45 -2.24 5.29
C GLN A 30 -5.56 -1.16 4.70
N CYS A 31 -5.99 -0.65 3.55
CA CYS A 31 -5.39 0.53 2.97
C CYS A 31 -5.60 1.74 3.91
N PRO A 32 -4.65 2.67 4.03
CA PRO A 32 -4.80 3.88 4.85
C PRO A 32 -6.01 4.78 4.48
N CYS A 33 -6.65 4.55 3.33
CA CYS A 33 -7.91 5.19 2.96
C CYS A 33 -9.17 4.55 3.60
N GLY A 34 -8.99 3.52 4.43
CA GLY A 34 -10.06 2.79 5.13
C GLY A 34 -10.67 1.63 4.33
N THR A 35 -10.17 1.33 3.13
CA THR A 35 -10.66 0.19 2.34
C THR A 35 -10.02 -1.12 2.82
N GLU A 36 -10.85 -2.11 3.13
CA GLU A 36 -10.43 -3.46 3.57
C GLU A 36 -10.18 -4.42 2.40
N LYS A 37 -10.85 -4.23 1.25
CA LYS A 37 -10.65 -5.07 0.08
C LYS A 37 -9.30 -4.75 -0.57
N VAL A 38 -8.35 -5.66 -0.42
CA VAL A 38 -6.98 -5.54 -0.93
C VAL A 38 -6.66 -6.69 -1.88
N THR A 39 -5.93 -6.39 -2.96
CA THR A 39 -5.42 -7.38 -3.92
C THR A 39 -3.90 -7.24 -4.02
N SER A 40 -3.23 -8.34 -4.36
CA SER A 40 -1.78 -8.40 -4.47
C SER A 40 -1.38 -8.77 -5.89
N ILE A 41 -0.44 -8.03 -6.45
CA ILE A 41 0.13 -8.32 -7.76
C ILE A 41 1.59 -8.75 -7.59
N PRO A 42 1.98 -9.95 -8.05
CA PRO A 42 3.38 -10.32 -8.18
C PRO A 42 4.02 -9.55 -9.34
N HIS A 43 5.24 -9.06 -9.14
CA HIS A 43 5.98 -8.34 -10.17
C HIS A 43 7.50 -8.41 -9.97
N TYR A 44 8.25 -7.96 -10.97
CA TYR A 44 9.70 -8.14 -11.09
C TYR A 44 10.45 -6.79 -11.18
N GLY A 45 10.11 -5.86 -10.30
CA GLY A 45 10.66 -4.50 -10.32
C GLY A 45 9.57 -3.47 -10.55
N ASP A 46 9.16 -3.28 -11.79
CA ASP A 46 7.98 -2.47 -12.13
C ASP A 46 6.70 -3.28 -11.88
N VAL A 47 5.61 -2.62 -11.51
CA VAL A 47 4.33 -3.27 -11.20
C VAL A 47 3.70 -3.97 -12.41
N ASN A 48 4.03 -3.51 -13.62
CA ASN A 48 3.52 -4.07 -14.87
C ASN A 48 4.38 -5.19 -15.45
N ASP A 49 5.54 -5.54 -14.85
CA ASP A 49 6.46 -6.53 -15.42
C ASP A 49 5.84 -7.93 -15.60
N CYS A 50 4.82 -8.26 -14.82
CA CYS A 50 4.14 -9.56 -14.84
C CYS A 50 2.66 -9.47 -15.25
N GLN A 51 2.21 -8.34 -15.78
CA GLN A 51 0.80 -8.10 -16.13
C GLN A 51 0.59 -8.25 -17.64
N ASP A 52 -0.40 -9.06 -18.05
CA ASP A 52 -0.82 -9.15 -19.46
C ASP A 52 -1.48 -7.85 -19.95
N VAL A 53 -2.24 -7.20 -19.05
CA VAL A 53 -2.86 -5.90 -19.28
C VAL A 53 -2.21 -4.91 -18.32
N PRO A 54 -1.41 -3.94 -18.82
CA PRO A 54 -0.74 -2.98 -17.96
C PRO A 54 -1.74 -2.12 -17.19
N LEU A 55 -1.52 -1.99 -15.88
CA LEU A 55 -2.20 -1.01 -15.05
C LEU A 55 -1.74 0.40 -15.43
N LYS A 56 -2.67 1.35 -15.35
CA LYS A 56 -2.40 2.75 -15.63
C LYS A 56 -2.44 3.58 -14.35
N LYS A 57 -1.35 4.27 -14.04
CA LYS A 57 -1.36 5.31 -12.99
C LYS A 57 -2.30 6.44 -13.41
N ILE A 58 -3.29 6.73 -12.57
CA ILE A 58 -4.31 7.77 -12.78
C ILE A 58 -3.85 9.09 -12.18
N ARG A 59 -3.39 9.06 -10.92
CA ARG A 59 -3.01 10.25 -10.14
C ARG A 59 -2.18 9.89 -8.93
N ASP A 60 -1.66 10.90 -8.25
CA ASP A 60 -1.17 10.79 -6.88
C ASP A 60 -2.24 11.32 -5.92
N GLU A 61 -2.42 10.66 -4.79
CA GLU A 61 -3.35 11.07 -3.75
C GLU A 61 -2.66 11.16 -2.39
N ARG A 62 -2.99 12.21 -1.64
CA ARG A 62 -2.44 12.45 -0.30
C ARG A 62 -3.40 11.89 0.75
N LEU A 63 -2.91 10.97 1.55
CA LEU A 63 -3.65 10.37 2.67
C LEU A 63 -2.94 10.68 3.99
N PHE A 64 -3.74 10.83 5.05
CA PHE A 64 -3.24 10.97 6.41
C PHE A 64 -3.21 9.60 7.08
N VAL A 65 -2.01 9.11 7.35
CA VAL A 65 -1.80 7.79 7.97
C VAL A 65 -1.55 7.98 9.44
N ARG A 66 -2.23 7.17 10.26
CA ARG A 66 -2.02 7.16 11.71
C ARG A 66 -0.59 6.71 12.03
N VAL A 67 0.09 7.42 12.92
CA VAL A 67 1.40 7.03 13.43
C VAL A 67 1.20 5.98 14.51
N GLN A 68 1.68 4.76 14.26
CA GLN A 68 1.63 3.68 15.24
C GLN A 68 2.64 3.92 16.37
N GLY A 69 2.24 3.61 17.60
CA GLY A 69 3.13 3.69 18.77
C GLY A 69 3.59 5.10 19.14
N LEU A 70 2.85 6.14 18.73
CA LEU A 70 3.18 7.51 19.10
C LEU A 70 2.97 7.71 20.61
N VAL A 71 3.98 8.26 21.30
CA VAL A 71 3.94 8.53 22.74
C VAL A 71 4.47 9.94 23.03
N ASN A 72 4.02 10.54 24.13
CA ASN A 72 4.56 11.82 24.60
C ASN A 72 5.88 11.61 25.39
N LYS A 73 6.48 12.71 25.88
CA LYS A 73 7.73 12.67 26.66
C LYS A 73 7.65 11.84 27.96
N SER A 74 6.44 11.60 28.46
CA SER A 74 6.18 10.80 29.66
C SER A 74 5.88 9.33 29.33
N GLY A 75 5.88 8.95 28.04
CA GLY A 75 5.52 7.61 27.58
C GLY A 75 4.03 7.36 27.44
N GLU A 76 3.17 8.38 27.56
CA GLU A 76 1.73 8.22 27.42
C GLU A 76 1.34 8.15 25.93
N PRO A 77 0.40 7.27 25.54
CA PRO A 77 -0.04 7.15 24.15
C PRO A 77 -0.60 8.45 23.60
N LEU A 78 -0.24 8.78 22.36
CA LEU A 78 -0.78 9.88 21.59
C LEU A 78 -1.42 9.39 20.31
N GLU A 79 -2.37 10.18 19.81
CA GLU A 79 -2.88 10.05 18.45
C GLU A 79 -2.25 11.11 17.57
N GLY A 80 -1.76 10.69 16.41
CA GLY A 80 -1.12 11.58 15.45
C GLY A 80 -1.18 11.00 14.05
N TYR A 81 -1.15 11.89 13.08
CA TYR A 81 -1.26 11.54 11.67
C TYR A 81 -0.15 12.20 10.89
N VAL A 82 0.38 11.49 9.89
CA VAL A 82 1.34 12.03 8.94
C VAL A 82 0.77 11.94 7.53
N SER A 83 0.92 13.01 6.77
CA SER A 83 0.55 13.02 5.36
C SER A 83 1.55 12.19 4.55
N ARG A 84 1.06 11.24 3.77
CA ARG A 84 1.83 10.47 2.79
C ARG A 84 1.17 10.56 1.41
N VAL A 85 1.98 10.47 0.37
CA VAL A 85 1.51 10.44 -1.02
C VAL A 85 1.50 9.00 -1.49
N TYR A 86 0.38 8.58 -2.05
CA TYR A 86 0.14 7.27 -2.61
C TYR A 86 -0.16 7.40 -4.09
N GLU A 87 0.39 6.48 -4.89
CA GLU A 87 0.00 6.38 -6.28
C GLU A 87 -1.38 5.71 -6.39
N VAL A 88 -2.22 6.24 -7.28
CA VAL A 88 -3.54 5.69 -7.58
C VAL A 88 -3.52 5.14 -9.00
N TRP A 89 -3.81 3.86 -9.12
CA TRP A 89 -3.80 3.11 -10.37
C TRP A 89 -5.20 2.64 -10.75
N ASP A 90 -5.47 2.50 -12.05
CA ASP A 90 -6.67 1.84 -12.52
C ASP A 90 -6.55 0.34 -12.28
N VAL A 91 -7.26 -0.15 -11.28
CA VAL A 91 -7.27 -1.56 -10.84
C VAL A 91 -8.59 -2.25 -11.17
N SER A 92 -9.41 -1.67 -12.05
CA SER A 92 -10.73 -2.20 -12.40
C SER A 92 -10.69 -3.63 -12.98
N SER A 93 -9.56 -4.05 -13.54
CA SER A 93 -9.33 -5.41 -14.03
C SER A 93 -9.06 -6.45 -12.93
N LEU A 94 -8.78 -6.01 -11.70
CA LEU A 94 -8.34 -6.87 -10.59
C LEU A 94 -9.45 -7.20 -9.58
N PHE A 95 -10.63 -6.55 -9.68
CA PHE A 95 -11.64 -6.53 -8.63
C PHE A 95 -13.07 -6.87 -9.07
#